data_AF-A0A9D8IBD9-F1
#
_entry.id   AF-A0A9D8IBD9-F1
#
_cell.length_a   1.000
_cell.length_b   1.000
_cell.length_c   1.000
_cell.angle_alpha   90.00
_cell.angle_beta   90.00
_cell.angle_gamma   90.00
#
_symmetry.space_group_name_H-M   'P 1'
#
loop_
_entity.id
_entity.type
_entity.pdbx_description
1 polymer ?
#
loop_
_entity_poly.entity_id
_entity_poly.type
_entity_poly.pdbx_seq_one_letter_code
_entity_poly.pdbx_strand_id
1 'polypeptide(L)'
;MNKGRLFWCSLFLSLVLFLLAAGAGYSQETETEPADNYQIEVYLTEEEALKLIFPESDDIVADEIIMTPEEKQNLEQILKRRLFEDRFTVYAGRKNNEVLGYAIITEEIGKFHPFTFIVGVKPNGKISNIAVLVYRESRGGEIAKKRFLYQFIGKSLKNPIRINKDIINITGATMSVQCMCAGVRKVLGVIDEYYLNGKRDVNALRRIAAATNAGEDNTASNTNNQSVQSVAHGNEKSKKNADGSAEKKLVKQTRMIMGTFAEVSVYSDDVKKAEEAIDAALNEMERMDAMLSNYKKDSELSRVNKGATKSPVPCTDEFLEFLEQSLFFSELSDGAFDITVSPIVSLWGFFDENGHIPPEEEINRLLPAVSYKNIEIKRNGNNKEAAGTVFYKNISTQIDPGAIGKGYAVDKALNIIKNHDVDNACINLGGNVYALGNPAGKNAWKIGVQHPRDKNEILGYLELRDEATATSGDYERFFEINGIRYSHIIDPRTGNPVKGTIAVTIIAPSGTDVDALSTSVFVLGPEKGFGVIREVPGAEAFIACEKEGKIVIYVSQGFDKKFTKVENEGKTGITWHVVSADQQ
;
A
#
# COMPACT_ATOMS: atom_id res chain seq x y z
N MET A 1 72.35 -9.55 -7.49
CA MET A 1 71.75 -8.27 -7.93
C MET A 1 70.58 -8.56 -8.87
N ASN A 2 69.36 -8.49 -8.30
CA ASN A 2 68.14 -9.08 -8.84
C ASN A 2 67.42 -8.13 -9.83
N LYS A 3 67.73 -8.26 -11.13
CA LYS A 3 66.94 -7.61 -12.20
C LYS A 3 65.56 -8.24 -12.41
N GLY A 4 65.28 -9.41 -11.84
CA GLY A 4 63.98 -10.11 -11.94
C GLY A 4 62.91 -9.67 -10.92
N ARG A 5 63.29 -9.04 -9.80
CA ARG A 5 62.32 -8.59 -8.78
C ARG A 5 61.71 -7.21 -9.05
N LEU A 6 62.39 -6.33 -9.79
CA LEU A 6 61.82 -5.02 -10.17
C LEU A 6 60.75 -5.14 -11.28
N PHE A 7 60.83 -6.14 -12.15
CA PHE A 7 59.87 -6.31 -13.23
C PHE A 7 58.50 -6.81 -12.73
N TRP A 8 58.49 -7.62 -11.66
CA TRP A 8 57.26 -8.09 -11.02
C TRP A 8 56.58 -7.01 -10.15
N CYS A 9 57.35 -6.15 -9.47
CA CYS A 9 56.76 -5.03 -8.72
C CYS A 9 56.14 -3.97 -9.64
N SER A 10 56.71 -3.71 -10.82
CA SER A 10 56.15 -2.74 -11.77
C SER A 10 54.87 -3.24 -12.45
N LEU A 11 54.77 -4.55 -12.71
CA LEU A 11 53.55 -5.17 -13.25
C LEU A 11 52.41 -5.22 -12.21
N PHE A 12 52.73 -5.46 -10.93
CA PHE A 12 51.75 -5.44 -9.84
C PHE A 12 51.26 -4.03 -9.50
N LEU A 13 52.13 -3.01 -9.52
CA LEU A 13 51.73 -1.62 -9.27
C LEU A 13 50.87 -1.06 -10.42
N SER A 14 51.15 -1.48 -11.66
CA SER A 14 50.33 -1.18 -12.85
C SER A 14 48.94 -1.84 -12.78
N LEU A 15 48.87 -3.11 -12.36
CA LEU A 15 47.59 -3.82 -12.21
C LEU A 15 46.76 -3.26 -11.04
N VAL A 16 47.40 -2.83 -9.95
CA VAL A 16 46.74 -2.20 -8.79
C VAL A 16 46.27 -0.78 -9.13
N LEU A 17 47.00 -0.01 -9.94
CA LEU A 17 46.52 1.28 -10.45
C LEU A 17 45.41 1.13 -11.50
N PHE A 18 45.39 0.06 -12.30
CA PHE A 18 44.29 -0.21 -13.23
C PHE A 18 43.03 -0.72 -12.50
N LEU A 19 43.19 -1.47 -11.40
CA LEU A 19 42.09 -1.87 -10.51
C LEU A 19 41.56 -0.71 -9.65
N LEU A 20 42.41 0.26 -9.27
CA LEU A 20 41.97 1.49 -8.61
C LEU A 20 41.29 2.49 -9.57
N ALA A 21 41.60 2.45 -10.87
CA ALA A 21 40.89 3.24 -11.89
C ALA A 21 39.58 2.58 -12.38
N ALA A 22 39.46 1.24 -12.29
CA ALA A 22 38.21 0.50 -12.53
C ALA A 22 37.30 0.40 -11.30
N GLY A 23 37.82 0.76 -10.11
CA GLY A 23 37.11 0.85 -8.84
C GLY A 23 36.68 2.27 -8.45
N ALA A 24 36.70 3.23 -9.39
CA ALA A 24 35.89 4.43 -9.25
C ALA A 24 34.43 3.99 -9.30
N GLY A 25 33.87 3.77 -8.12
CA GLY A 25 32.53 3.24 -7.94
C GLY A 25 31.55 3.96 -8.84
N TYR A 26 30.83 3.17 -9.65
CA TYR A 26 29.41 3.41 -9.79
C TYR A 26 28.82 3.25 -8.38
N SER A 27 28.87 4.31 -7.58
CA SER A 27 27.75 4.57 -6.70
C SER A 27 26.56 4.68 -7.63
N GLN A 28 25.69 3.66 -7.67
CA GLN A 28 24.29 3.95 -7.92
C GLN A 28 23.88 4.83 -6.74
N GLU A 29 24.11 6.13 -6.88
CA GLU A 29 23.22 7.10 -6.25
C GLU A 29 21.83 6.62 -6.67
N THR A 30 21.04 6.15 -5.71
CA THR A 30 19.60 6.11 -5.90
C THR A 30 19.23 7.54 -6.22
N GLU A 31 19.11 7.86 -7.52
CA GLU A 31 18.56 9.13 -7.97
C GLU A 31 17.21 9.21 -7.26
N THR A 32 17.15 10.05 -6.24
CA THR A 32 15.92 10.40 -5.54
C THR A 32 15.54 11.72 -6.17
N GLU A 33 14.33 11.82 -6.70
CA GLU A 33 13.86 13.09 -7.24
C GLU A 33 13.87 14.11 -6.09
N PRO A 34 14.50 15.29 -6.26
CA PRO A 34 14.38 16.37 -5.29
C PRO A 34 12.91 16.68 -5.06
N ALA A 35 12.49 16.86 -3.80
CA ALA A 35 11.07 17.05 -3.44
C ALA A 35 10.39 18.20 -4.21
N ASP A 36 11.17 19.21 -4.63
CA ASP A 36 10.69 20.38 -5.39
C ASP A 36 10.40 20.09 -6.87
N ASN A 37 10.73 18.89 -7.38
CA ASN A 37 10.56 18.51 -8.78
C ASN A 37 9.26 17.74 -9.06
N TYR A 38 8.41 17.52 -8.05
CA TYR A 38 7.08 16.98 -8.27
C TYR A 38 6.19 18.02 -8.95
N GLN A 39 5.92 17.83 -10.24
CA GLN A 39 5.00 18.67 -11.01
C GLN A 39 3.83 17.83 -11.50
N ILE A 40 2.63 18.15 -11.03
CA ILE A 40 1.39 17.56 -11.54
C ILE A 40 0.94 18.38 -12.74
N GLU A 41 0.89 17.72 -13.90
CA GLU A 41 0.23 18.24 -15.09
C GLU A 41 -0.97 17.35 -15.41
N VAL A 42 -2.18 17.92 -15.27
CA VAL A 42 -3.43 17.27 -15.64
C VAL A 42 -3.76 17.63 -17.08
N TYR A 43 -3.81 16.63 -17.95
CA TYR A 43 -4.08 16.78 -19.37
C TYR A 43 -5.55 16.55 -19.71
N LEU A 44 -6.19 15.58 -19.04
CA LEU A 44 -7.58 15.19 -19.25
C LEU A 44 -8.18 14.65 -17.95
N THR A 45 -9.44 14.97 -17.70
CA THR A 45 -10.25 14.25 -16.71
C THR A 45 -10.60 12.84 -17.22
N GLU A 46 -11.03 11.95 -16.33
CA GLU A 46 -11.51 10.61 -16.71
C GLU A 46 -12.68 10.68 -17.71
N GLU A 47 -13.63 11.60 -17.50
CA GLU A 47 -14.79 11.76 -18.39
C GLU A 47 -14.36 12.23 -19.79
N GLU A 48 -13.45 13.21 -19.88
CA GLU A 48 -12.91 13.69 -21.15
C GLU A 48 -12.10 12.60 -21.87
N ALA A 49 -11.32 11.83 -21.11
CA ALA A 49 -10.54 10.72 -21.62
C ALA A 49 -11.45 9.63 -22.19
N LEU A 50 -12.52 9.25 -21.48
CA LEU A 50 -13.49 8.27 -21.95
C LEU A 50 -14.25 8.76 -23.19
N LYS A 51 -14.67 10.03 -23.24
CA LYS A 51 -15.27 10.64 -24.45
C LYS A 51 -14.30 10.65 -25.63
N LEU A 52 -13.01 10.87 -25.38
CA LEU A 52 -11.96 10.83 -26.40
C LEU A 52 -11.73 9.40 -26.95
N ILE A 53 -11.85 8.38 -26.11
CA ILE A 53 -11.74 6.97 -26.52
C ILE A 53 -13.02 6.50 -27.24
N PHE A 54 -14.20 6.92 -26.78
CA PHE A 54 -15.51 6.49 -27.27
C PHE A 54 -16.37 7.66 -27.80
N PRO A 55 -15.94 8.37 -28.86
CA PRO A 55 -16.67 9.56 -29.33
C PRO A 55 -18.06 9.25 -29.91
N GLU A 56 -18.30 8.00 -30.30
CA GLU A 56 -19.56 7.56 -30.93
C GLU A 56 -20.47 6.74 -30.01
N SER A 57 -20.10 6.55 -28.74
CA SER A 57 -20.91 5.75 -27.83
C SER A 57 -22.14 6.52 -27.34
N ASP A 58 -23.27 5.84 -27.21
CA ASP A 58 -24.46 6.33 -26.52
C ASP A 58 -24.45 5.99 -25.02
N ASP A 59 -23.63 5.02 -24.61
CA ASP A 59 -23.46 4.58 -23.23
C ASP A 59 -22.05 4.02 -22.98
N ILE A 60 -21.56 4.14 -21.75
CA ILE A 60 -20.28 3.59 -21.28
C ILE A 60 -20.55 2.83 -19.99
N VAL A 61 -20.18 1.55 -19.97
CA VAL A 61 -20.31 0.70 -18.77
C VAL A 61 -18.95 0.34 -18.22
N ALA A 62 -18.82 0.31 -16.90
CA ALA A 62 -17.64 -0.17 -16.21
C ALA A 62 -17.85 -1.60 -15.70
N ASP A 63 -16.84 -2.44 -15.86
CA ASP A 63 -16.75 -3.79 -15.31
C ASP A 63 -15.48 -3.89 -14.46
N GLU A 64 -15.62 -4.38 -13.22
CA GLU A 64 -14.48 -4.68 -12.36
C GLU A 64 -14.03 -6.13 -12.58
N ILE A 65 -12.81 -6.27 -13.08
CA ILE A 65 -12.08 -7.54 -13.07
C ILE A 65 -11.39 -7.63 -11.72
N ILE A 66 -11.68 -8.68 -10.96
CA ILE A 66 -10.88 -9.12 -9.81
C ILE A 66 -10.24 -10.42 -10.25
N MET A 67 -8.92 -10.42 -10.42
CA MET A 67 -8.20 -11.58 -10.95
C MET A 67 -7.95 -12.58 -9.83
N THR A 68 -8.14 -13.86 -10.12
CA THR A 68 -7.62 -14.91 -9.26
C THR A 68 -6.08 -14.97 -9.32
N PRO A 69 -5.42 -15.54 -8.30
CA PRO A 69 -4.01 -15.93 -8.33
C PRO A 69 -3.54 -16.50 -9.68
N GLU A 70 -4.28 -17.49 -10.19
CA GLU A 70 -3.93 -18.21 -11.41
C GLU A 70 -4.06 -17.32 -12.64
N GLU A 71 -5.15 -16.56 -12.74
CA GLU A 71 -5.34 -15.62 -13.84
C GLU A 71 -4.28 -14.53 -13.84
N LYS A 72 -3.92 -13.99 -12.67
CA LYS A 72 -2.83 -13.02 -12.54
C LYS A 72 -1.50 -13.63 -12.98
N GLN A 73 -1.16 -14.83 -12.51
CA GLN A 73 0.08 -15.51 -12.90
C GLN A 73 0.12 -15.80 -14.40
N ASN A 74 -0.97 -16.25 -14.99
CA ASN A 74 -1.08 -16.48 -16.43
C ASN A 74 -0.87 -15.19 -17.22
N LEU A 75 -1.49 -14.10 -16.78
CA LEU A 75 -1.32 -12.79 -17.40
C LEU A 75 0.12 -12.26 -17.25
N GLU A 76 0.75 -12.44 -16.08
CA GLU A 76 2.15 -12.10 -15.86
C GLU A 76 3.10 -12.89 -16.78
N GLN A 77 2.82 -14.18 -17.02
CA GLN A 77 3.58 -15.01 -17.96
C GLN A 77 3.42 -14.53 -19.41
N ILE A 78 2.19 -14.19 -19.83
CA ILE A 78 1.90 -13.63 -21.16
C ILE A 78 2.64 -12.29 -21.34
N LEU A 79 2.59 -11.43 -20.33
CA LEU A 79 3.22 -10.11 -20.36
C LEU A 79 4.72 -10.15 -20.15
N LYS A 80 5.25 -11.26 -19.61
CA LYS A 80 6.64 -11.42 -19.14
C LYS A 80 7.02 -10.33 -18.14
N ARG A 81 6.08 -9.97 -17.27
CA ARG A 81 6.20 -8.89 -16.30
C ARG A 81 5.29 -9.19 -15.11
N ARG A 82 5.73 -8.86 -13.89
CA ARG A 82 4.87 -8.89 -12.71
C ARG A 82 3.83 -7.77 -12.73
N LEU A 83 2.64 -8.08 -12.23
CA LEU A 83 1.55 -7.13 -12.05
C LEU A 83 1.41 -6.80 -10.56
N PHE A 84 1.26 -5.53 -10.25
CA PHE A 84 1.05 -5.08 -8.87
C PHE A 84 -0.44 -5.01 -8.54
N GLU A 85 -1.28 -4.87 -9.56
CA GLU A 85 -2.72 -4.77 -9.47
C GLU A 85 -3.37 -6.16 -9.47
N ASP A 86 -4.30 -6.39 -8.56
CA ASP A 86 -5.15 -7.59 -8.53
C ASP A 86 -6.52 -7.35 -9.15
N ARG A 87 -6.81 -6.09 -9.49
CA ARG A 87 -8.07 -5.66 -10.08
C ARG A 87 -7.87 -4.65 -11.19
N PHE A 88 -8.77 -4.68 -12.18
CA PHE A 88 -8.83 -3.70 -13.26
C PHE A 88 -10.27 -3.23 -13.47
N THR A 89 -10.46 -1.92 -13.58
CA THR A 89 -11.72 -1.36 -14.08
C THR A 89 -11.64 -1.25 -15.59
N VAL A 90 -12.55 -1.91 -16.30
CA VAL A 90 -12.62 -1.89 -17.76
C VAL A 90 -13.89 -1.19 -18.19
N TYR A 91 -13.73 -0.16 -19.00
CA TYR A 91 -14.82 0.61 -19.57
C TYR A 91 -15.13 0.07 -20.95
N ALA A 92 -16.40 -0.17 -21.26
CA ALA A 92 -16.87 -0.55 -22.58
C ALA A 92 -17.81 0.50 -23.13
N GLY A 93 -17.37 1.17 -24.20
CA GLY A 93 -18.22 2.09 -24.96
C GLY A 93 -19.15 1.31 -25.88
N ARG A 94 -20.44 1.67 -25.88
CA ARG A 94 -21.47 0.99 -26.67
C ARG A 94 -22.25 1.95 -27.54
N LYS A 95 -22.83 1.43 -28.61
CA LYS A 95 -23.80 2.13 -29.46
C LYS A 95 -24.86 1.15 -29.90
N ASN A 96 -26.13 1.44 -29.64
CA ASN A 96 -27.24 0.52 -29.95
C ASN A 96 -27.04 -0.90 -29.37
N ASN A 97 -26.49 -1.01 -28.15
CA ASN A 97 -26.08 -2.27 -27.50
C ASN A 97 -24.94 -3.05 -28.17
N GLU A 98 -24.28 -2.52 -29.20
CA GLU A 98 -23.05 -3.11 -29.74
C GLU A 98 -21.82 -2.50 -29.06
N VAL A 99 -20.85 -3.34 -28.70
CA VAL A 99 -19.60 -2.88 -28.08
C VAL A 99 -18.69 -2.28 -29.15
N LEU A 100 -18.44 -0.96 -29.05
CA LEU A 100 -17.53 -0.23 -29.92
C LEU A 100 -16.06 -0.49 -29.57
N GLY A 101 -15.78 -0.81 -28.31
CA GLY A 101 -14.46 -1.11 -27.80
C GLY A 101 -14.39 -1.08 -26.29
N TYR A 102 -13.18 -1.29 -25.78
CA TYR A 102 -12.84 -1.37 -24.37
C TYR A 102 -11.77 -0.34 -24.03
N ALA A 103 -11.70 0.10 -22.79
CA ALA A 103 -10.67 1.00 -22.30
C ALA A 103 -10.30 0.66 -20.87
N ILE A 104 -9.03 0.84 -20.52
CA ILE A 104 -8.55 0.76 -19.14
C ILE A 104 -7.75 2.03 -18.86
N ILE A 105 -8.08 2.65 -17.73
CA ILE A 105 -7.25 3.70 -17.13
C ILE A 105 -6.26 2.98 -16.22
N THR A 106 -4.97 3.19 -16.48
CA THR A 106 -3.89 2.50 -15.76
C THR A 106 -2.86 3.50 -15.29
N GLU A 107 -2.13 3.11 -14.26
CA GLU A 107 -0.97 3.85 -13.77
C GLU A 107 0.31 3.05 -14.01
N GLU A 108 1.39 3.77 -14.26
CA GLU A 108 2.74 3.25 -14.39
C GLU A 108 3.71 4.23 -13.73
N ILE A 109 4.77 3.70 -13.12
CA ILE A 109 5.82 4.54 -12.53
C ILE A 109 6.75 5.00 -13.67
N GLY A 110 6.97 6.30 -13.81
CA GLY A 110 7.93 6.87 -14.76
C GLY A 110 9.36 6.62 -14.31
N LYS A 111 10.12 7.71 -14.13
CA LYS A 111 11.42 7.66 -13.48
C LYS A 111 11.31 7.57 -11.96
N PHE A 112 10.33 8.27 -11.37
CA PHE A 112 10.20 8.46 -9.93
C PHE A 112 8.74 8.46 -9.45
N HIS A 113 7.81 8.97 -10.25
CA HIS A 113 6.40 9.14 -9.85
C HIS A 113 5.43 8.42 -10.79
N PRO A 114 4.26 8.01 -10.31
CA PRO A 114 3.24 7.41 -11.15
C PRO A 114 2.62 8.43 -12.11
N PHE A 115 2.37 8.03 -13.34
CA PHE A 115 1.55 8.76 -14.30
C PHE A 115 0.36 7.90 -14.75
N THR A 116 -0.76 8.56 -15.01
CA THR A 116 -2.06 7.94 -15.30
C THR A 116 -2.39 8.14 -16.76
N PHE A 117 -2.76 7.08 -17.46
CA PHE A 117 -3.15 7.15 -18.87
C PHE A 117 -4.22 6.10 -19.20
N ILE A 118 -5.02 6.40 -20.23
CA ILE A 118 -6.07 5.52 -20.73
C ILE A 118 -5.62 4.89 -22.05
N VAL A 119 -5.92 3.61 -22.24
CA VAL A 119 -5.71 2.93 -23.51
C VAL A 119 -7.04 2.35 -23.99
N GLY A 120 -7.49 2.82 -25.15
CA GLY A 120 -8.66 2.31 -25.86
C GLY A 120 -8.29 1.20 -26.84
N VAL A 121 -9.08 0.13 -26.87
CA VAL A 121 -8.85 -1.07 -27.67
C VAL A 121 -10.15 -1.45 -28.38
N LYS A 122 -10.08 -1.64 -29.70
CA LYS A 122 -11.20 -2.09 -30.51
C LYS A 122 -11.49 -3.58 -30.26
N PRO A 123 -12.70 -4.09 -30.59
CA PRO A 123 -13.02 -5.52 -30.50
C PRO A 123 -12.10 -6.45 -31.31
N ASN A 124 -11.32 -5.91 -32.26
CA ASN A 124 -10.31 -6.67 -32.99
C ASN A 124 -8.92 -6.69 -32.31
N GLY A 125 -8.81 -6.20 -31.07
CA GLY A 125 -7.58 -6.17 -30.27
C GLY A 125 -6.58 -5.08 -30.65
N LYS A 126 -6.93 -4.16 -31.55
CA LYS A 126 -6.08 -3.04 -31.93
C LYS A 126 -6.38 -1.80 -31.11
N ILE A 127 -5.34 -1.06 -30.73
CA ILE A 127 -5.48 0.22 -30.03
C ILE A 127 -6.27 1.20 -30.92
N SER A 128 -7.41 1.69 -30.41
CA SER A 128 -8.23 2.72 -31.06
C SER A 128 -7.66 4.11 -30.82
N ASN A 129 -7.33 4.39 -29.56
CA ASN A 129 -6.85 5.68 -29.08
C ASN A 129 -6.13 5.51 -27.74
N ILE A 130 -5.30 6.48 -27.36
CA ILE A 130 -4.55 6.50 -26.10
C ILE A 130 -4.38 7.95 -25.66
N ALA A 131 -4.49 8.21 -24.36
CA ALA A 131 -4.28 9.55 -23.82
C ALA A 131 -3.68 9.50 -22.42
N VAL A 132 -2.82 10.47 -22.10
CA VAL A 132 -2.33 10.70 -20.74
C VAL A 132 -3.36 11.57 -20.03
N LEU A 133 -3.72 11.19 -18.81
CA LEU A 133 -4.66 11.93 -17.96
C LEU A 133 -3.88 12.84 -17.02
N VAL A 134 -2.90 12.26 -16.31
CA VAL A 134 -2.11 12.97 -15.30
C VAL A 134 -0.66 12.53 -15.43
N TYR A 135 0.26 13.49 -15.47
CA TYR A 135 1.70 13.26 -15.43
C TYR A 135 2.31 13.99 -14.23
N ARG A 136 3.23 13.34 -13.50
CA ARG A 136 3.61 13.77 -12.14
C ARG A 136 5.13 13.91 -11.94
N GLU A 137 5.87 14.21 -13.01
CA GLU A 137 7.33 14.35 -12.97
C GLU A 137 7.78 15.64 -13.63
N SER A 138 8.90 16.20 -13.15
CA SER A 138 9.52 17.41 -13.71
C SER A 138 9.95 17.29 -15.18
N ARG A 139 10.14 16.06 -15.68
CA ARG A 139 10.59 15.78 -17.05
C ARG A 139 9.85 14.57 -17.61
N GLY A 140 9.61 14.59 -18.92
CA GLY A 140 9.02 13.48 -19.65
C GLY A 140 7.54 13.63 -20.00
N GLY A 141 6.91 14.74 -19.63
CA GLY A 141 5.52 15.08 -20.02
C GLY A 141 5.31 15.11 -21.54
N GLU A 142 6.38 15.14 -22.35
CA GLU A 142 6.31 14.98 -23.80
C GLU A 142 5.59 13.69 -24.26
N ILE A 143 5.50 12.67 -23.40
CA ILE A 143 4.72 11.46 -23.70
C ILE A 143 3.21 11.73 -23.84
N ALA A 144 2.71 12.83 -23.27
CA ALA A 144 1.30 13.23 -23.40
C ALA A 144 0.99 13.88 -24.77
N LYS A 145 2.01 14.25 -25.55
CA LYS A 145 1.80 14.92 -26.84
C LYS A 145 1.17 13.97 -27.85
N LYS A 146 0.09 14.42 -28.50
CA LYS A 146 -0.64 13.68 -29.54
C LYS A 146 0.28 13.03 -30.59
N ARG A 147 1.35 13.72 -31.02
CA ARG A 147 2.33 13.20 -31.98
C ARG A 147 3.02 11.93 -31.50
N PHE A 148 3.40 11.87 -30.21
CA PHE A 148 4.05 10.69 -29.63
C PHE A 148 3.03 9.56 -29.46
N LEU A 149 1.86 9.87 -28.88
CA LEU A 149 0.79 8.92 -28.62
C LEU A 149 0.23 8.23 -29.88
N TYR A 150 0.21 8.94 -31.01
CA TYR A 150 -0.25 8.41 -32.30
C TYR A 150 0.52 7.16 -32.75
N GLN A 151 1.75 6.97 -32.24
CA GLN A 151 2.55 5.79 -32.56
C GLN A 151 1.93 4.49 -32.07
N PHE A 152 1.08 4.50 -31.04
CA PHE A 152 0.46 3.30 -30.51
C PHE A 152 -0.77 2.84 -31.30
N ILE A 153 -1.38 3.72 -32.07
CA ILE A 153 -2.65 3.46 -32.77
C ILE A 153 -2.49 2.29 -33.75
N GLY A 154 -3.45 1.36 -33.71
CA GLY A 154 -3.46 0.18 -34.57
C GLY A 154 -2.53 -0.97 -34.15
N LYS A 155 -1.67 -0.77 -33.14
CA LYS A 155 -0.89 -1.86 -32.53
C LYS A 155 -1.79 -2.76 -31.67
N SER A 156 -1.35 -3.98 -31.42
CA SER A 156 -2.09 -5.01 -30.67
C SER A 156 -1.11 -5.91 -29.93
N LEU A 157 -1.59 -6.80 -29.07
CA LEU A 157 -0.74 -7.74 -28.32
C LEU A 157 0.10 -8.65 -29.23
N LYS A 158 -0.41 -8.95 -30.43
CA LYS A 158 0.27 -9.76 -31.45
C LYS A 158 1.38 -8.99 -32.19
N ASN A 159 1.36 -7.66 -32.13
CA ASN A 159 2.35 -6.79 -32.75
C ASN A 159 3.38 -6.33 -31.72
N PRO A 160 4.68 -6.28 -32.06
CA PRO A 160 5.69 -5.80 -31.13
C PRO A 160 5.53 -4.28 -30.84
N ILE A 161 5.61 -3.93 -29.56
CA ILE A 161 5.73 -2.56 -29.05
C ILE A 161 7.14 -2.43 -28.45
N ARG A 162 8.16 -2.36 -29.31
CA ARG A 162 9.56 -2.21 -28.90
C ARG A 162 10.02 -0.78 -29.11
N ILE A 163 10.73 -0.26 -28.12
CA ILE A 163 11.27 1.10 -28.15
C ILE A 163 12.44 1.13 -29.15
N ASN A 164 12.58 2.26 -29.85
CA ASN A 164 13.55 2.48 -30.93
C ASN A 164 13.37 1.55 -32.15
N LYS A 165 12.25 0.84 -32.24
CA LYS A 165 11.86 0.05 -33.42
C LYS A 165 10.43 0.36 -33.84
N ASP A 166 9.51 0.20 -32.91
CA ASP A 166 8.07 0.32 -33.13
C ASP A 166 7.49 1.59 -32.48
N ILE A 167 8.14 2.09 -31.42
CA ILE A 167 7.87 3.35 -30.73
C ILE A 167 9.17 4.17 -30.69
N ILE A 168 9.16 5.36 -31.27
CA ILE A 168 10.28 6.31 -31.24
C ILE A 168 10.42 6.83 -29.81
N ASN A 169 11.61 6.67 -29.24
CA ASN A 169 11.92 7.15 -27.90
C ASN A 169 12.02 8.67 -27.85
N ILE A 170 11.83 9.25 -26.66
CA ILE A 170 12.00 10.67 -26.40
C ILE A 170 13.25 10.84 -25.53
N THR A 171 14.22 11.61 -26.03
CA THR A 171 15.42 11.97 -25.27
C THR A 171 15.01 12.71 -23.99
N GLY A 172 15.49 12.25 -22.83
CA GLY A 172 15.13 12.81 -21.53
C GLY A 172 13.86 12.23 -20.91
N ALA A 173 13.10 11.41 -21.64
CA ALA A 173 11.86 10.76 -21.16
C ALA A 173 11.90 9.23 -21.34
N THR A 174 13.08 8.63 -21.44
CA THR A 174 13.25 7.21 -21.77
C THR A 174 12.53 6.28 -20.80
N MET A 175 12.58 6.56 -19.50
CA MET A 175 11.89 5.74 -18.48
C MET A 175 10.38 5.83 -18.64
N SER A 176 9.83 7.03 -18.79
CA SER A 176 8.41 7.26 -19.00
C SER A 176 7.90 6.57 -20.28
N VAL A 177 8.67 6.60 -21.36
CA VAL A 177 8.38 5.85 -22.59
C VAL A 177 8.40 4.33 -22.34
N GLN A 178 9.41 3.82 -21.63
CA GLN A 178 9.52 2.40 -21.28
C GLN A 178 8.31 1.92 -20.48
N CYS A 179 7.97 2.64 -19.43
CA CYS A 179 6.88 2.31 -18.54
C CYS A 179 5.53 2.45 -19.24
N MET A 180 5.34 3.48 -20.08
CA MET A 180 4.13 3.59 -20.92
C MET A 180 4.00 2.42 -21.89
N CYS A 181 5.08 2.02 -22.58
CA CYS A 181 5.03 0.83 -23.45
C CYS A 181 4.66 -0.44 -22.67
N ALA A 182 5.17 -0.60 -21.45
CA ALA A 182 4.86 -1.72 -20.58
C ALA A 182 3.39 -1.70 -20.11
N GLY A 183 2.86 -0.54 -19.72
CA GLY A 183 1.46 -0.39 -19.32
C GLY A 183 0.48 -0.51 -20.49
N VAL A 184 0.83 -0.04 -21.69
CA VAL A 184 0.03 -0.30 -22.91
C VAL A 184 -0.08 -1.79 -23.18
N ARG A 185 1.03 -2.54 -23.05
CA ARG A 185 1.01 -4.00 -23.19
C ARG A 185 0.18 -4.67 -22.09
N LYS A 186 0.25 -4.18 -20.85
CA LYS A 186 -0.58 -4.63 -19.72
C LYS A 186 -2.06 -4.51 -20.07
N VAL A 187 -2.52 -3.33 -20.50
CA VAL A 187 -3.92 -3.10 -20.90
C VAL A 187 -4.34 -4.01 -22.05
N LEU A 188 -3.51 -4.13 -23.09
CA LEU A 188 -3.79 -5.04 -24.20
C LEU A 188 -3.93 -6.50 -23.73
N GLY A 189 -3.08 -6.95 -22.81
CA GLY A 189 -3.14 -8.28 -22.23
C GLY A 189 -4.43 -8.52 -21.45
N VAL A 190 -4.82 -7.59 -20.57
CA VAL A 190 -6.06 -7.69 -19.79
C VAL A 190 -7.28 -7.75 -20.71
N ILE A 191 -7.37 -6.85 -21.70
CA ILE A 191 -8.53 -6.81 -22.60
C ILE A 191 -8.59 -8.06 -23.48
N ASP A 192 -7.45 -8.51 -24.02
CA ASP A 192 -7.38 -9.73 -24.83
C ASP A 192 -7.85 -10.95 -24.03
N GLU A 193 -7.32 -11.12 -22.82
CA GLU A 193 -7.61 -12.26 -21.96
C GLU A 193 -9.09 -12.32 -21.53
N TYR A 194 -9.65 -11.20 -21.08
CA TYR A 194 -10.99 -11.20 -20.48
C TYR A 194 -12.12 -11.00 -21.48
N TYR A 195 -11.95 -10.16 -22.50
CA TYR A 195 -13.05 -9.81 -23.40
C TYR A 195 -12.90 -10.36 -24.81
N LEU A 196 -11.68 -10.39 -25.36
CA LEU A 196 -11.49 -10.83 -26.75
C LEU A 196 -11.43 -12.36 -26.87
N ASN A 197 -10.92 -13.03 -25.83
CA ASN A 197 -10.92 -14.50 -25.73
C ASN A 197 -12.25 -15.04 -25.15
N GLY A 198 -13.24 -14.18 -24.90
CA GLY A 198 -14.61 -14.58 -24.56
C GLY A 198 -14.83 -15.05 -23.12
N LYS A 199 -13.89 -14.79 -22.20
CA LYS A 199 -14.07 -15.09 -20.75
C LYS A 199 -15.17 -14.26 -20.10
N ARG A 200 -15.45 -13.07 -20.63
CA ARG A 200 -16.50 -12.16 -20.15
C ARG A 200 -17.30 -11.58 -21.32
N ASP A 201 -18.60 -11.43 -21.10
CA ASP A 201 -19.51 -10.72 -22.01
C ASP A 201 -20.12 -9.52 -21.28
N VAL A 202 -19.72 -8.32 -21.70
CA VAL A 202 -20.21 -7.07 -21.14
C VAL A 202 -21.72 -6.89 -21.36
N ASN A 203 -22.30 -7.49 -22.40
CA ASN A 203 -23.74 -7.42 -22.63
C ASN A 203 -24.55 -8.24 -21.61
N ALA A 204 -23.94 -9.20 -20.92
CA ALA A 204 -24.57 -9.96 -19.84
C ALA A 204 -24.69 -9.16 -18.54
N LEU A 205 -23.83 -8.15 -18.31
CA LEU A 205 -23.80 -7.35 -17.07
C LEU A 205 -25.10 -6.54 -16.86
N ARG A 206 -25.81 -6.18 -17.93
CA ARG A 206 -27.13 -5.52 -17.83
C ARG A 206 -28.23 -6.47 -17.39
N ARG A 207 -28.13 -7.78 -17.64
CA ARG A 207 -29.17 -8.76 -17.25
C ARG A 207 -29.21 -8.94 -15.73
N ILE A 208 -28.09 -8.80 -15.04
CA ILE A 208 -28.03 -8.93 -13.58
C ILE A 208 -28.54 -7.65 -12.90
N ALA A 209 -28.22 -6.45 -13.43
CA ALA A 209 -28.75 -5.18 -12.94
C ALA A 209 -30.25 -4.95 -13.27
N ALA A 210 -30.73 -5.48 -14.40
CA ALA A 210 -32.15 -5.43 -14.76
C ALA A 210 -32.97 -6.51 -14.02
N ALA A 211 -32.41 -7.70 -13.75
CA ALA A 211 -33.07 -8.74 -12.97
C ALA A 211 -33.18 -8.41 -11.47
N THR A 212 -32.25 -7.61 -10.92
CA THR A 212 -32.36 -7.08 -9.55
C THR A 212 -33.41 -5.97 -9.42
N ASN A 213 -33.73 -5.26 -10.52
CA ASN A 213 -34.79 -4.25 -10.56
C ASN A 213 -36.16 -4.75 -11.06
N ALA A 214 -36.25 -6.00 -11.53
CA ALA A 214 -37.49 -6.61 -12.04
C ALA A 214 -38.02 -7.76 -11.15
N GLY A 215 -37.47 -7.89 -9.93
CA GLY A 215 -37.82 -8.92 -8.95
C GLY A 215 -38.94 -8.57 -7.97
N GLU A 216 -39.67 -7.47 -8.19
CA GLU A 216 -40.90 -7.14 -7.47
C GLU A 216 -42.03 -6.89 -8.48
N ASP A 217 -42.51 -7.95 -9.13
CA ASP A 217 -43.93 -8.00 -9.53
C ASP A 217 -44.37 -9.43 -9.91
N ASN A 218 -45.31 -9.94 -9.11
CA ASN A 218 -46.27 -11.04 -9.34
C ASN A 218 -45.69 -12.48 -9.45
N THR A 219 -46.06 -13.45 -8.60
CA THR A 219 -47.43 -13.91 -8.32
C THR A 219 -47.44 -14.90 -7.14
N ALA A 220 -48.37 -14.74 -6.19
CA ALA A 220 -48.92 -15.87 -5.43
C ALA A 220 -50.31 -15.50 -4.89
N SER A 221 -51.33 -16.02 -5.56
CA SER A 221 -52.70 -16.13 -5.08
C SER A 221 -52.78 -17.12 -3.91
N ASN A 222 -53.39 -16.75 -2.78
CA ASN A 222 -54.71 -17.26 -2.37
C ASN A 222 -55.12 -16.87 -0.92
N THR A 223 -56.39 -16.44 -0.82
CA THR A 223 -57.38 -16.66 0.26
C THR A 223 -57.05 -16.29 1.72
N ASN A 224 -57.69 -15.25 2.27
CA ASN A 224 -58.98 -15.38 2.99
C ASN A 224 -59.43 -14.06 3.66
N ASN A 225 -60.67 -13.68 3.33
CA ASN A 225 -61.76 -13.13 4.14
C ASN A 225 -61.59 -12.00 5.19
N GLN A 226 -62.49 -11.01 4.97
CA GLN A 226 -63.39 -10.35 5.92
C GLN A 226 -63.02 -9.00 6.56
N SER A 227 -63.58 -7.95 5.91
CA SER A 227 -64.50 -6.93 6.45
C SER A 227 -64.01 -5.93 7.52
N VAL A 228 -64.09 -4.61 7.22
CA VAL A 228 -65.15 -3.66 7.63
C VAL A 228 -64.70 -2.19 7.44
N GLN A 229 -65.55 -1.42 6.74
CA GLN A 229 -65.85 0.04 6.76
C GLN A 229 -64.78 1.14 6.56
N SER A 230 -64.93 1.81 5.41
CA SER A 230 -65.07 3.27 5.16
C SER A 230 -64.69 4.28 6.24
N VAL A 231 -63.97 5.36 5.86
CA VAL A 231 -64.47 6.76 5.79
C VAL A 231 -63.45 7.69 5.08
N ALA A 232 -63.99 8.48 4.13
CA ALA A 232 -63.66 9.82 3.62
C ALA A 232 -62.22 10.31 3.31
N HIS A 233 -62.05 10.63 2.02
CA HIS A 233 -61.55 11.89 1.45
C HIS A 233 -60.83 12.89 2.39
N GLY A 234 -59.51 13.00 2.19
CA GLY A 234 -58.70 14.16 2.57
C GLY A 234 -57.67 14.42 1.48
N ASN A 235 -57.96 15.39 0.63
CA ASN A 235 -57.13 15.81 -0.49
C ASN A 235 -56.07 16.79 0.04
N GLU A 236 -54.88 16.29 0.43
CA GLU A 236 -53.75 17.13 0.79
C GLU A 236 -52.48 16.74 0.01
N LYS A 237 -52.16 17.64 -0.93
CA LYS A 237 -50.87 17.90 -1.56
C LYS A 237 -49.70 17.07 -1.01
N SER A 238 -49.31 16.09 -1.81
CA SER A 238 -48.00 15.45 -1.75
C SER A 238 -46.92 16.51 -1.87
N LYS A 239 -46.31 16.87 -0.72
CA LYS A 239 -44.97 17.45 -0.69
C LYS A 239 -44.04 16.40 -1.29
N LYS A 240 -43.62 16.64 -2.53
CA LYS A 240 -42.35 16.12 -3.04
C LYS A 240 -41.27 16.56 -2.06
N ASN A 241 -40.82 15.66 -1.20
CA ASN A 241 -39.49 15.78 -0.64
C ASN A 241 -38.52 15.60 -1.81
N ALA A 242 -38.03 16.73 -2.29
CA ALA A 242 -36.79 16.79 -3.02
C ALA A 242 -35.68 16.42 -2.05
N ASP A 243 -35.26 15.16 -2.08
CA ASP A 243 -33.92 14.79 -1.65
C ASP A 243 -33.27 14.08 -2.83
N GLY A 244 -32.76 14.90 -3.76
CA GLY A 244 -31.84 14.43 -4.77
C GLY A 244 -30.48 14.33 -4.11
N SER A 245 -30.22 13.24 -3.38
CA SER A 245 -28.87 12.95 -2.91
C SER A 245 -28.01 12.71 -4.15
N ALA A 246 -27.12 13.64 -4.46
CA ALA A 246 -26.09 13.41 -5.47
C ALA A 246 -25.34 12.11 -5.11
N GLU A 247 -25.20 11.22 -6.08
CA GLU A 247 -24.51 9.95 -5.89
C GLU A 247 -23.06 10.23 -5.46
N LYS A 248 -22.68 9.80 -4.24
CA LYS A 248 -21.30 9.95 -3.74
C LYS A 248 -20.36 9.19 -4.68
N LYS A 249 -19.39 9.88 -5.26
CA LYS A 249 -18.37 9.30 -6.15
C LYS A 249 -17.12 8.93 -5.37
N LEU A 250 -16.45 7.86 -5.80
CA LEU A 250 -15.13 7.48 -5.28
C LEU A 250 -14.05 8.28 -5.99
N VAL A 251 -13.28 9.05 -5.23
CA VAL A 251 -12.07 9.74 -5.69
C VAL A 251 -10.88 9.08 -5.01
N LYS A 252 -9.79 8.87 -5.75
CA LYS A 252 -8.62 8.15 -5.25
C LYS A 252 -7.34 8.74 -5.83
N GLN A 253 -6.30 8.81 -4.99
CA GLN A 253 -4.95 9.16 -5.42
C GLN A 253 -3.92 8.28 -4.72
N THR A 254 -2.84 7.98 -5.44
CA THR A 254 -1.73 7.19 -4.94
C THR A 254 -0.40 7.92 -5.14
N ARG A 255 0.48 7.92 -4.14
CA ARG A 255 1.86 8.43 -4.20
C ARG A 255 2.85 7.46 -3.56
N MET A 256 4.13 7.65 -3.83
CA MET A 256 5.21 6.90 -3.18
C MET A 256 5.70 7.69 -1.95
N ILE A 257 5.45 7.18 -0.75
CA ILE A 257 5.73 7.88 0.51
C ILE A 257 6.30 6.85 1.51
N MET A 258 7.32 7.22 2.29
CA MET A 258 7.99 6.32 3.25
C MET A 258 8.48 4.99 2.62
N GLY A 259 8.88 5.05 1.34
CA GLY A 259 9.37 3.87 0.60
C GLY A 259 8.29 2.84 0.25
N THR A 260 7.02 3.21 0.26
CA THR A 260 5.89 2.35 -0.13
C THR A 260 4.76 3.15 -0.79
N PHE A 261 3.73 2.45 -1.28
CA PHE A 261 2.53 3.09 -1.81
C PHE A 261 1.65 3.64 -0.69
N ALA A 262 1.32 4.92 -0.80
CA ALA A 262 0.32 5.61 -0.03
C ALA A 262 -0.89 5.87 -0.92
N GLU A 263 -2.04 5.29 -0.58
CA GLU A 263 -3.29 5.44 -1.29
C GLU A 263 -4.33 6.05 -0.38
N VAL A 264 -5.00 7.10 -0.83
CA VAL A 264 -6.15 7.68 -0.14
C VAL A 264 -7.34 7.63 -1.09
N SER A 265 -8.43 7.04 -0.61
CA SER A 265 -9.71 6.92 -1.31
C SER A 265 -10.79 7.63 -0.51
N VAL A 266 -11.62 8.45 -1.13
CA VAL A 266 -12.71 9.22 -0.49
C VAL A 266 -14.00 9.06 -1.27
N TYR A 267 -15.11 8.79 -0.59
CA TYR A 267 -16.45 8.89 -1.17
C TYR A 267 -17.06 10.26 -0.87
N SER A 268 -17.33 11.04 -1.91
CA SER A 268 -17.86 12.40 -1.78
C SER A 268 -18.83 12.74 -2.93
N ASP A 269 -19.84 13.55 -2.64
CA ASP A 269 -20.69 14.20 -3.65
C ASP A 269 -20.01 15.45 -4.25
N ASP A 270 -18.99 15.99 -3.58
CA ASP A 270 -18.08 17.03 -4.07
C ASP A 270 -16.71 16.44 -4.40
N VAL A 271 -16.46 16.23 -5.69
CA VAL A 271 -15.19 15.68 -6.21
C VAL A 271 -14.01 16.59 -5.90
N LYS A 272 -14.18 17.90 -6.02
CA LYS A 272 -13.09 18.86 -5.83
C LYS A 272 -12.66 18.89 -4.36
N LYS A 273 -13.62 18.91 -3.44
CA LYS A 273 -13.36 18.81 -2.00
C LYS A 273 -12.63 17.51 -1.66
N ALA A 274 -13.02 16.39 -2.28
CA ALA A 274 -12.35 15.12 -2.09
C ALA A 274 -10.90 15.12 -2.60
N GLU A 275 -10.65 15.67 -3.79
CA GLU A 275 -9.30 15.83 -4.34
C GLU A 275 -8.42 16.70 -3.43
N GLU A 276 -8.94 17.83 -2.94
CA GLU A 276 -8.22 18.72 -2.01
C GLU A 276 -7.88 18.02 -0.69
N ALA A 277 -8.83 17.27 -0.12
CA ALA A 277 -8.63 16.51 1.12
C ALA A 277 -7.60 15.38 0.94
N ILE A 278 -7.69 14.64 -0.17
CA ILE A 278 -6.76 13.58 -0.55
C ILE A 278 -5.35 14.14 -0.71
N ASP A 279 -5.20 15.25 -1.44
CA ASP A 279 -3.90 15.87 -1.68
C ASP A 279 -3.27 16.35 -0.37
N ALA A 280 -4.04 17.03 0.48
CA ALA A 280 -3.59 17.49 1.79
C ALA A 280 -3.17 16.32 2.71
N ALA A 281 -3.91 15.22 2.71
CA ALA A 281 -3.56 14.03 3.49
C ALA A 281 -2.27 13.36 3.00
N LEU A 282 -2.06 13.28 1.68
CA LEU A 282 -0.83 12.76 1.09
C LEU A 282 0.37 13.68 1.39
N ASN A 283 0.19 15.01 1.29
CA ASN A 283 1.22 15.98 1.66
C ASN A 283 1.60 15.87 3.15
N GLU A 284 0.65 15.58 4.03
CA GLU A 284 0.93 15.36 5.46
C GLU A 284 1.74 14.09 5.70
N MET A 285 1.46 13.00 4.98
CA MET A 285 2.30 11.79 5.05
C MET A 285 3.72 12.04 4.51
N GLU A 286 3.88 12.86 3.45
CA GLU A 286 5.21 13.27 2.96
C GLU A 286 5.96 14.12 3.99
N ARG A 287 5.26 14.99 4.73
CA ARG A 287 5.84 15.75 5.85
C ARG A 287 6.30 14.83 6.98
N MET A 288 5.51 13.80 7.30
CA MET A 288 5.90 12.76 8.26
C MET A 288 7.14 12.00 7.80
N ASP A 289 7.23 11.62 6.52
CA ASP A 289 8.43 11.00 5.96
C ASP A 289 9.65 11.93 6.05
N ALA A 290 9.49 13.24 5.82
CA ALA A 290 10.56 14.22 5.98
C ALA A 290 11.04 14.35 7.44
N MET A 291 10.16 14.16 8.42
CA MET A 291 10.49 14.19 9.85
C MET A 291 11.13 12.88 10.34
N LEU A 292 10.57 11.74 9.94
CA LEU A 292 10.84 10.42 10.52
C LEU A 292 11.81 9.55 9.69
N SER A 293 12.15 9.91 8.45
CA SER A 293 12.99 9.02 7.63
C SER A 293 14.42 8.87 8.18
N ASN A 294 14.89 7.64 8.36
CA ASN A 294 16.29 7.31 8.63
C ASN A 294 17.19 7.40 7.37
N TYR A 295 16.60 7.48 6.18
CA TYR A 295 17.31 7.58 4.91
C TYR A 295 17.59 9.04 4.50
N LYS A 296 16.70 9.97 4.86
CA LYS A 296 16.87 11.41 4.56
C LYS A 296 17.83 12.03 5.55
N LYS A 297 19.00 12.50 5.06
CA LYS A 297 20.10 13.00 5.90
C LYS A 297 19.73 14.18 6.80
N ASP A 298 18.77 14.98 6.35
CA ASP A 298 18.33 16.23 6.99
C ASP A 298 17.03 16.08 7.79
N SER A 299 16.46 14.86 7.86
CA SER A 299 15.30 14.59 8.71
C SER A 299 15.60 14.87 10.17
N GLU A 300 14.56 15.22 10.93
CA GLU A 300 14.69 15.44 12.36
C GLU A 300 15.24 14.19 13.06
N LEU A 301 14.72 13.00 12.72
CA LEU A 301 15.24 11.73 13.22
C LEU A 301 16.74 11.55 12.92
N SER A 302 17.18 11.80 11.68
CA SER A 302 18.60 11.66 11.31
C SER A 302 19.50 12.59 12.10
N ARG A 303 19.05 13.81 12.41
CA ARG A 303 19.80 14.74 13.27
C ARG A 303 19.89 14.21 14.70
N VAL A 304 18.79 13.70 15.25
CA VAL A 304 18.76 13.13 16.61
C VAL A 304 19.67 11.91 16.69
N ASN A 305 19.58 10.95 15.77
CA ASN A 305 20.44 9.77 15.75
C ASN A 305 21.94 10.10 15.64
N LYS A 306 22.32 11.19 14.94
CA LYS A 306 23.72 11.63 14.83
C LYS A 306 24.23 12.40 16.07
N GLY A 307 23.33 13.05 16.80
CA GLY A 307 23.67 14.03 17.84
C GLY A 307 23.41 13.59 19.27
N ALA A 308 22.34 12.83 19.50
CA ALA A 308 21.79 12.55 20.84
C ALA A 308 22.71 11.69 21.71
N THR A 309 23.70 11.02 21.12
CA THR A 309 24.74 10.29 21.87
C THR A 309 25.86 11.18 22.43
N LYS A 310 25.98 12.42 21.94
CA LYS A 310 27.04 13.37 22.33
C LYS A 310 26.53 14.41 23.33
N SER A 311 25.33 14.92 23.09
CA SER A 311 24.69 15.93 23.93
C SER A 311 23.18 15.92 23.67
N PRO A 312 22.35 16.46 24.59
CA PRO A 312 20.93 16.63 24.34
C PRO A 312 20.67 17.41 23.04
N VAL A 313 19.83 16.86 22.17
CA VAL A 313 19.47 17.46 20.87
C VAL A 313 18.09 18.10 20.99
N PRO A 314 17.92 19.39 20.64
CA PRO A 314 16.60 20.02 20.57
C PRO A 314 15.72 19.37 19.51
N CYS A 315 14.45 19.15 19.86
CA CYS A 315 13.44 18.54 19.00
C CYS A 315 12.15 19.36 19.00
N THR A 316 11.37 19.22 17.93
CA THR A 316 9.99 19.72 17.85
C THR A 316 9.09 18.97 18.83
N ASP A 317 8.03 19.63 19.31
CA ASP A 317 7.08 18.99 20.22
C ASP A 317 6.41 17.76 19.58
N GLU A 318 6.13 17.80 18.28
CA GLU A 318 5.54 16.68 17.54
C GLU A 318 6.48 15.47 17.49
N PHE A 319 7.80 15.69 17.31
CA PHE A 319 8.76 14.60 17.38
C PHE A 319 8.85 14.00 18.78
N LEU A 320 8.77 14.83 19.83
CA LEU A 320 8.74 14.36 21.22
C LEU A 320 7.47 13.55 21.52
N GLU A 321 6.31 13.98 21.04
CA GLU A 321 5.05 13.23 21.15
C GLU A 321 5.14 11.86 20.47
N PHE A 322 5.70 11.81 19.26
CA PHE A 322 5.94 10.56 18.55
C PHE A 322 6.86 9.60 19.34
N LEU A 323 7.93 10.14 19.94
CA LEU A 323 8.83 9.34 20.78
C LEU A 323 8.15 8.85 22.05
N GLU A 324 7.37 9.70 22.73
CA GLU A 324 6.63 9.31 23.93
C GLU A 324 5.63 8.19 23.63
N GLN A 325 4.93 8.24 22.50
CA GLN A 325 4.06 7.14 22.04
C GLN A 325 4.85 5.86 21.74
N SER A 326 6.02 5.99 21.10
CA SER A 326 6.91 4.85 20.85
C SER A 326 7.37 4.20 22.17
N LEU A 327 7.77 5.02 23.15
CA LEU A 327 8.18 4.54 24.47
C LEU A 327 7.03 3.86 25.22
N PHE A 328 5.81 4.35 25.09
CA PHE A 328 4.62 3.70 25.65
C PHE A 328 4.47 2.26 25.14
N PHE A 329 4.55 2.02 23.83
CA PHE A 329 4.48 0.65 23.29
C PHE A 329 5.69 -0.21 23.66
N SER A 330 6.87 0.40 23.80
CA SER A 330 8.05 -0.32 24.28
C SER A 330 7.92 -0.76 25.73
N GLU A 331 7.32 0.06 26.59
CA GLU A 331 7.02 -0.30 27.97
C GLU A 331 5.90 -1.34 28.05
N LEU A 332 4.79 -1.12 27.33
CA LEU A 332 3.64 -2.00 27.30
C LEU A 332 3.99 -3.43 26.86
N SER A 333 4.91 -3.56 25.92
CA SER A 333 5.34 -4.84 25.36
C SER A 333 6.55 -5.46 26.05
N ASP A 334 7.04 -4.86 27.15
CA ASP A 334 8.26 -5.25 27.86
C ASP A 334 9.47 -5.39 26.92
N GLY A 335 9.64 -4.41 26.03
CA GLY A 335 10.73 -4.34 25.05
C GLY A 335 10.61 -5.32 23.88
N ALA A 336 9.45 -5.98 23.68
CA ALA A 336 9.23 -6.77 22.47
C ALA A 336 9.10 -5.89 21.22
N PHE A 337 8.46 -4.73 21.35
CA PHE A 337 8.67 -3.59 20.46
C PHE A 337 9.72 -2.68 21.09
N ASP A 338 10.80 -2.36 20.38
CA ASP A 338 11.79 -1.40 20.84
C ASP A 338 12.17 -0.46 19.70
N ILE A 339 11.86 0.82 19.87
CA ILE A 339 12.16 1.86 18.88
C ILE A 339 13.67 2.02 18.64
N THR A 340 14.53 1.46 19.50
CA THR A 340 15.99 1.54 19.38
C THR A 340 16.64 0.32 18.71
N VAL A 341 15.86 -0.53 18.02
CA VAL A 341 16.33 -1.79 17.40
C VAL A 341 17.32 -1.60 16.23
N SER A 342 17.43 -0.37 15.71
CA SER A 342 18.23 -0.02 14.53
C SER A 342 19.66 -0.60 14.49
N PRO A 343 20.47 -0.57 15.57
CA PRO A 343 21.83 -1.09 15.54
C PRO A 343 21.89 -2.59 15.21
N ILE A 344 20.92 -3.36 15.69
CA ILE A 344 20.84 -4.79 15.39
C ILE A 344 20.27 -5.02 13.99
N VAL A 345 19.22 -4.29 13.59
CA VAL A 345 18.67 -4.39 12.22
C VAL A 345 19.75 -4.10 11.17
N SER A 346 20.58 -3.09 11.42
CA SER A 346 21.74 -2.78 10.57
C SER A 346 22.81 -3.87 10.61
N LEU A 347 23.08 -4.47 11.77
CA LEU A 347 24.06 -5.56 11.88
C LEU A 347 23.64 -6.77 11.04
N TRP A 348 22.35 -7.08 10.96
CA TRP A 348 21.82 -8.16 10.11
C TRP A 348 21.80 -7.83 8.61
N GLY A 349 22.08 -6.59 8.20
CA GLY A 349 22.11 -6.18 6.79
C GLY A 349 20.73 -5.97 6.15
N PHE A 350 19.70 -5.62 6.94
CA PHE A 350 18.35 -5.41 6.41
C PHE A 350 18.13 -4.03 5.77
N PHE A 351 18.97 -3.03 6.06
CA PHE A 351 18.85 -1.69 5.47
C PHE A 351 19.49 -1.56 4.08
N ASP A 352 20.52 -2.36 3.79
CA ASP A 352 21.31 -2.32 2.56
C ASP A 352 21.11 -3.56 1.69
N GLU A 353 20.10 -4.37 2.02
CA GLU A 353 19.74 -5.62 1.33
C GLU A 353 20.88 -6.67 1.28
N ASN A 354 21.90 -6.54 2.14
CA ASN A 354 23.03 -7.47 2.27
C ASN A 354 22.85 -8.40 3.48
N GLY A 355 21.72 -9.09 3.50
CA GLY A 355 21.33 -9.99 4.59
C GLY A 355 22.37 -11.08 4.88
N HIS A 356 22.79 -11.20 6.14
CA HIS A 356 23.73 -12.23 6.60
C HIS A 356 23.47 -12.60 8.06
N ILE A 357 24.08 -13.69 8.53
CA ILE A 357 24.03 -14.09 9.95
C ILE A 357 25.25 -13.45 10.65
N PRO A 358 25.04 -12.52 11.60
CA PRO A 358 26.13 -11.90 12.34
C PRO A 358 26.76 -12.86 13.34
N PRO A 359 28.05 -12.67 13.71
CA PRO A 359 28.64 -13.35 14.85
C PRO A 359 27.91 -13.02 16.15
N GLU A 360 27.74 -14.01 17.03
CA GLU A 360 27.03 -13.84 18.31
C GLU A 360 27.72 -12.80 19.22
N GLU A 361 29.04 -12.69 19.15
CA GLU A 361 29.80 -11.68 19.89
C GLU A 361 29.46 -10.25 19.45
N GLU A 362 29.17 -10.04 18.15
CA GLU A 362 28.78 -8.72 17.65
C GLU A 362 27.36 -8.35 18.08
N ILE A 363 26.44 -9.32 18.08
CA ILE A 363 25.09 -9.16 18.63
C ILE A 363 25.19 -8.77 20.11
N ASN A 364 25.91 -9.55 20.92
CA ASN A 364 26.07 -9.32 22.35
C ASN A 364 26.71 -7.96 22.68
N ARG A 365 27.61 -7.47 21.83
CA ARG A 365 28.21 -6.14 21.97
C ARG A 365 27.19 -5.01 21.73
N LEU A 366 26.27 -5.17 20.78
CA LEU A 366 25.29 -4.14 20.41
C LEU A 366 23.98 -4.23 21.21
N LEU A 367 23.64 -5.39 21.78
CA LEU A 367 22.43 -5.58 22.56
C LEU A 367 22.19 -4.51 23.64
N PRO A 368 23.19 -4.06 24.43
CA PRO A 368 23.00 -2.99 25.41
C PRO A 368 22.57 -1.64 24.81
N ALA A 369 22.74 -1.43 23.49
CA ALA A 369 22.30 -0.22 22.79
C ALA A 369 20.81 -0.28 22.42
N VAL A 370 20.25 -1.48 22.31
CA VAL A 370 18.84 -1.74 22.02
C VAL A 370 18.06 -1.85 23.33
N SER A 371 17.63 -0.70 23.82
CA SER A 371 16.79 -0.59 25.00
C SER A 371 16.17 0.80 24.98
N TYR A 372 14.84 0.88 24.90
CA TYR A 372 14.07 2.12 24.97
C TYR A 372 14.40 2.98 26.21
N LYS A 373 14.86 2.34 27.30
CA LYS A 373 15.33 3.01 28.53
C LYS A 373 16.61 3.84 28.35
N ASN A 374 17.29 3.70 27.21
CA ASN A 374 18.44 4.52 26.82
C ASN A 374 18.02 5.91 26.34
N ILE A 375 16.74 6.12 25.99
CA ILE A 375 16.23 7.41 25.54
C ILE A 375 15.86 8.25 26.77
N GLU A 376 16.42 9.44 26.87
CA GLU A 376 15.98 10.48 27.81
C GLU A 376 15.29 11.60 27.05
N ILE A 377 14.04 11.86 27.43
CA ILE A 377 13.24 12.98 26.93
C ILE A 377 13.15 14.04 28.03
N LYS A 378 13.47 15.29 27.69
CA LYS A 378 13.25 16.44 28.57
C LYS A 378 12.35 17.46 27.89
N ARG A 379 11.12 17.61 28.39
CA ARG A 379 10.21 18.70 28.03
C ARG A 379 10.62 19.97 28.76
N ASN A 380 10.53 21.12 28.10
CA ASN A 380 10.80 22.41 28.73
C ASN A 380 9.55 23.03 29.37
N GLY A 381 8.77 22.24 30.11
CA GLY A 381 7.62 22.70 30.88
C GLY A 381 6.71 23.71 30.16
N ASN A 382 6.25 24.75 30.86
CA ASN A 382 5.36 25.79 30.33
C ASN A 382 6.07 26.85 29.47
N ASN A 383 7.38 26.75 29.25
CA ASN A 383 8.10 27.72 28.45
C ASN A 383 8.08 27.33 26.96
N LYS A 384 7.04 27.79 26.26
CA LYS A 384 6.85 27.55 24.82
C LYS A 384 8.00 28.04 23.93
N GLU A 385 8.91 28.87 24.44
CA GLU A 385 10.04 29.40 23.67
C GLU A 385 11.28 28.48 23.68
N ALA A 386 11.32 27.45 24.53
CA ALA A 386 12.46 26.54 24.62
C ALA A 386 12.10 25.16 24.07
N ALA A 387 12.83 24.67 23.06
CA ALA A 387 12.62 23.34 22.48
C ALA A 387 13.02 22.20 23.43
N GLY A 388 12.13 21.23 23.66
CA GLY A 388 12.46 20.02 24.43
C GLY A 388 13.62 19.24 23.79
N THR A 389 14.29 18.38 24.56
CA THR A 389 15.52 17.73 24.10
C THR A 389 15.49 16.22 24.28
N VAL A 390 16.18 15.52 23.38
CA VAL A 390 16.41 14.07 23.42
C VAL A 390 17.89 13.77 23.63
N PHE A 391 18.22 12.83 24.52
CA PHE A 391 19.58 12.34 24.74
C PHE A 391 19.59 10.80 24.80
N TYR A 392 20.66 10.18 24.32
CA TYR A 392 20.87 8.73 24.35
C TYR A 392 21.97 8.38 25.36
N LYS A 393 21.62 7.55 26.35
CA LYS A 393 22.56 7.09 27.39
C LYS A 393 23.67 6.20 26.83
N ASN A 394 23.41 5.49 25.74
CA ASN A 394 24.36 4.59 25.11
C ASN A 394 24.83 5.16 23.76
N ILE A 395 26.15 5.12 23.52
CA ILE A 395 26.81 5.70 22.34
C ILE A 395 26.43 5.04 21.01
N SER A 396 25.88 3.83 21.06
CA SER A 396 25.45 3.06 19.90
C SER A 396 23.94 3.05 19.70
N THR A 397 23.15 3.67 20.60
CA THR A 397 21.69 3.73 20.46
C THR A 397 21.31 4.54 19.22
N GLN A 398 20.37 3.99 18.45
CA GLN A 398 19.79 4.64 17.28
C GLN A 398 18.31 4.29 17.21
N ILE A 399 17.47 5.28 16.96
CA ILE A 399 16.02 5.15 16.82
C ILE A 399 15.67 4.74 15.38
N ASP A 400 14.74 3.81 15.25
CA ASP A 400 14.15 3.34 13.99
C ASP A 400 12.60 3.33 14.10
N PRO A 401 11.89 4.16 13.31
CA PRO A 401 10.43 4.23 13.32
C PRO A 401 9.75 3.19 12.43
N GLY A 402 10.47 2.23 11.85
CA GLY A 402 9.94 1.31 10.84
C GLY A 402 8.66 0.55 11.25
N ALA A 403 8.50 0.30 12.55
CA ALA A 403 7.40 -0.45 13.15
C ALA A 403 6.31 0.42 13.82
N ILE A 404 6.31 1.74 13.64
CA ILE A 404 5.28 2.63 14.20
C ILE A 404 5.00 3.87 13.32
N GLY A 405 5.98 4.28 12.51
CA GLY A 405 5.95 5.54 11.77
C GLY A 405 4.89 5.59 10.67
N LYS A 406 4.55 4.44 10.04
CA LYS A 406 3.50 4.42 9.01
C LYS A 406 2.14 4.58 9.67
N GLY A 407 1.90 3.87 10.77
CA GLY A 407 0.71 4.04 11.59
C GLY A 407 0.51 5.48 12.05
N TYR A 408 1.57 6.12 12.54
CA TYR A 408 1.54 7.53 12.95
C TYR A 408 1.21 8.48 11.78
N ALA A 409 1.79 8.24 10.61
CA ALA A 409 1.49 9.04 9.41
C ALA A 409 0.04 8.87 8.94
N VAL A 410 -0.52 7.66 9.05
CA VAL A 410 -1.94 7.38 8.75
C VAL A 410 -2.85 8.16 9.70
N ASP A 411 -2.53 8.22 11.00
CA ASP A 411 -3.33 8.99 11.96
C ASP A 411 -3.28 10.51 11.69
N LYS A 412 -2.12 11.03 11.32
CA LYS A 412 -1.97 12.45 10.93
C LYS A 412 -2.77 12.76 9.67
N ALA A 413 -2.69 11.90 8.66
CA ALA A 413 -3.47 12.01 7.43
C ALA A 413 -4.98 11.94 7.71
N LEU A 414 -5.42 11.04 8.59
CA LEU A 414 -6.82 10.93 9.00
C LEU A 414 -7.34 12.22 9.62
N ASN A 415 -6.55 12.89 10.46
CA ASN A 415 -6.93 14.17 11.04
C ASN A 415 -7.13 15.24 9.96
N ILE A 416 -6.28 15.26 8.92
CA ILE A 416 -6.48 16.15 7.77
C ILE A 416 -7.79 15.84 7.04
N ILE A 417 -8.06 14.56 6.74
CA ILE A 417 -9.31 14.14 6.11
C ILE A 417 -10.53 14.60 6.92
N LYS A 418 -10.52 14.38 8.25
CA LYS A 418 -11.60 14.82 9.14
C LYS A 418 -11.76 16.34 9.18
N ASN A 419 -10.65 17.08 9.21
CA ASN A 419 -10.67 18.56 9.20
C ASN A 419 -11.18 19.15 7.88
N HIS A 420 -11.13 18.39 6.79
CA HIS A 420 -11.78 18.72 5.53
C HIS A 420 -13.25 18.31 5.50
N ASP A 421 -13.88 17.98 6.63
CA ASP A 421 -15.27 17.51 6.72
C ASP A 421 -15.56 16.33 5.77
N VAL A 422 -14.60 15.40 5.64
CA VAL A 422 -14.77 14.14 4.93
C VAL A 422 -15.03 13.04 5.97
N ASP A 423 -16.16 12.35 5.80
CA ASP A 423 -16.66 11.32 6.73
C ASP A 423 -16.50 9.88 6.22
N ASN A 424 -15.99 9.71 5.01
CA ASN A 424 -15.94 8.43 4.32
C ASN A 424 -14.65 8.31 3.49
N ALA A 425 -13.66 7.63 4.06
CA ALA A 425 -12.35 7.52 3.45
C ALA A 425 -11.66 6.20 3.82
N CYS A 426 -10.75 5.76 2.95
CA CYS A 426 -9.81 4.68 3.23
C CYS A 426 -8.40 5.19 2.96
N ILE A 427 -7.55 5.17 3.98
CA ILE A 427 -6.13 5.53 3.89
C ILE A 427 -5.34 4.23 3.97
N ASN A 428 -4.43 3.97 3.05
CA ASN A 428 -3.57 2.80 3.05
C ASN A 428 -2.12 3.21 2.78
N LEU A 429 -1.24 3.05 3.77
CA LEU A 429 0.20 3.29 3.65
C LEU A 429 0.95 1.97 3.82
N GLY A 430 1.24 1.30 2.72
CA GLY A 430 2.00 0.04 2.72
C GLY A 430 1.39 -1.04 3.61
N GLY A 431 0.07 -1.20 3.59
CA GLY A 431 -0.66 -2.19 4.39
C GLY A 431 -1.06 -1.71 5.79
N ASN A 432 -0.68 -0.49 6.19
CA ASN A 432 -1.28 0.20 7.33
C ASN A 432 -2.54 0.93 6.83
N VAL A 433 -3.70 0.43 7.21
CA VAL A 433 -4.99 0.86 6.69
C VAL A 433 -5.81 1.54 7.78
N TYR A 434 -6.46 2.66 7.46
CA TYR A 434 -7.55 3.23 8.25
C TYR A 434 -8.82 3.33 7.40
N ALA A 435 -9.92 2.81 7.93
CA ALA A 435 -11.24 2.81 7.31
C ALA A 435 -12.17 3.77 8.05
N LEU A 436 -12.37 4.98 7.53
CA LEU A 436 -13.28 5.99 8.07
C LEU A 436 -14.68 5.82 7.47
N GLY A 437 -15.71 5.79 8.33
CA GLY A 437 -17.10 5.61 7.91
C GLY A 437 -17.33 4.30 7.15
N ASN A 438 -18.25 4.32 6.19
CA ASN A 438 -18.60 3.15 5.39
C ASN A 438 -18.88 3.54 3.93
N PRO A 439 -18.42 2.78 2.93
CA PRO A 439 -18.66 3.08 1.51
C PRO A 439 -20.15 3.22 1.17
N ALA A 440 -20.46 3.99 0.12
CA ALA A 440 -21.84 4.16 -0.34
C ALA A 440 -22.52 2.78 -0.59
N GLY A 441 -23.67 2.57 0.04
CA GLY A 441 -24.44 1.32 -0.05
C GLY A 441 -23.85 0.11 0.68
N LYS A 442 -22.77 0.28 1.46
CA LYS A 442 -22.15 -0.79 2.27
C LYS A 442 -22.12 -0.42 3.75
N ASN A 443 -22.05 -1.44 4.61
CA ASN A 443 -22.01 -1.25 6.07
C ASN A 443 -20.59 -1.04 6.62
N ALA A 444 -19.57 -1.46 5.87
CA ALA A 444 -18.16 -1.40 6.25
C ALA A 444 -17.24 -1.40 5.02
N TRP A 445 -15.99 -0.97 5.21
CA TRP A 445 -14.92 -1.19 4.26
C TRP A 445 -14.45 -2.65 4.33
N LYS A 446 -14.19 -3.25 3.15
CA LYS A 446 -13.74 -4.64 3.03
C LYS A 446 -12.24 -4.68 2.78
N ILE A 447 -11.45 -5.08 3.78
CA ILE A 447 -9.98 -5.12 3.74
C ILE A 447 -9.51 -6.58 3.67
N GLY A 448 -8.69 -6.92 2.68
CA GLY A 448 -8.18 -8.30 2.52
C GLY A 448 -7.03 -8.61 3.49
N VAL A 449 -7.02 -9.82 4.05
CA VAL A 449 -5.89 -10.36 4.82
C VAL A 449 -5.20 -11.42 3.98
N GLN A 450 -3.95 -11.16 3.59
CA GLN A 450 -3.16 -12.03 2.72
C GLN A 450 -2.80 -13.36 3.41
N HIS A 451 -2.69 -14.44 2.63
CA HIS A 451 -2.15 -15.70 3.13
C HIS A 451 -0.62 -15.59 3.36
N PRO A 452 -0.10 -15.94 4.56
CA PRO A 452 1.30 -15.66 4.94
C PRO A 452 2.33 -16.56 4.24
N ARG A 453 1.87 -17.55 3.47
CA ARG A 453 2.71 -18.45 2.68
C ARG A 453 2.33 -18.47 1.19
N ASP A 454 1.30 -17.72 0.80
CA ASP A 454 0.91 -17.58 -0.59
C ASP A 454 0.48 -16.13 -0.85
N LYS A 455 1.40 -15.38 -1.46
CA LYS A 455 1.19 -13.97 -1.78
C LYS A 455 0.06 -13.69 -2.76
N ASN A 456 -0.49 -14.73 -3.40
CA ASN A 456 -1.58 -14.59 -4.35
C ASN A 456 -2.93 -14.98 -3.74
N GLU A 457 -2.95 -15.59 -2.55
CA GLU A 457 -4.18 -15.97 -1.86
C GLU A 457 -4.55 -14.98 -0.75
N ILE A 458 -5.85 -14.82 -0.55
CA ILE A 458 -6.44 -14.05 0.54
C ILE A 458 -7.08 -15.04 1.51
N LEU A 459 -6.69 -14.99 2.79
CA LEU A 459 -7.28 -15.84 3.84
C LEU A 459 -8.73 -15.47 4.13
N GLY A 460 -9.04 -14.19 3.98
CA GLY A 460 -10.34 -13.63 4.29
C GLY A 460 -10.35 -12.13 4.25
N TYR A 461 -11.48 -11.57 4.66
CA TYR A 461 -11.72 -10.14 4.61
C TYR A 461 -12.20 -9.62 5.96
N LEU A 462 -11.62 -8.51 6.38
CA LEU A 462 -12.07 -7.70 7.49
C LEU A 462 -13.13 -6.71 7.03
N GLU A 463 -14.20 -6.60 7.80
CA GLU A 463 -15.19 -5.55 7.67
C GLU A 463 -14.92 -4.46 8.73
N LEU A 464 -14.36 -3.34 8.30
CA LEU A 464 -13.91 -2.26 9.19
C LEU A 464 -14.71 -0.98 8.98
N ARG A 465 -14.96 -0.28 10.09
CA ARG A 465 -15.58 1.05 10.13
C ARG A 465 -15.04 1.81 11.33
N ASP A 466 -14.53 3.01 11.07
CA ASP A 466 -13.93 3.91 12.06
C ASP A 466 -12.76 3.25 12.83
N GLU A 467 -12.00 2.40 12.13
CA GLU A 467 -10.97 1.53 12.68
C GLU A 467 -9.78 1.38 11.73
N ALA A 468 -8.63 1.04 12.31
CA ALA A 468 -7.38 0.76 11.61
C ALA A 468 -7.09 -0.74 11.58
N THR A 469 -6.25 -1.15 10.63
CA THR A 469 -5.61 -2.47 10.62
C THR A 469 -4.21 -2.41 10.01
N ALA A 470 -3.29 -3.21 10.54
CA ALA A 470 -1.97 -3.41 9.98
C ALA A 470 -1.53 -4.87 10.15
N THR A 471 -0.66 -5.33 9.25
CA THR A 471 -0.11 -6.69 9.30
C THR A 471 1.41 -6.66 9.32
N SER A 472 2.00 -7.36 10.30
CA SER A 472 3.43 -7.68 10.34
C SER A 472 3.64 -9.14 9.94
N GLY A 473 4.56 -9.40 9.01
CA GLY A 473 4.79 -10.75 8.46
C GLY A 473 6.26 -11.06 8.25
N ASP A 474 6.65 -12.33 8.39
CA ASP A 474 8.02 -12.79 8.10
C ASP A 474 8.36 -12.83 6.60
N TYR A 475 7.37 -12.61 5.75
CA TYR A 475 7.42 -12.79 4.29
C TYR A 475 7.54 -11.49 3.50
N GLU A 476 7.46 -10.32 4.17
CA GLU A 476 7.57 -9.01 3.52
C GLU A 476 9.03 -8.68 3.16
N ARG A 477 9.93 -8.78 4.14
CA ARG A 477 11.38 -8.59 3.96
C ARG A 477 12.12 -9.69 4.72
N PHE A 478 12.85 -10.53 3.98
CA PHE A 478 13.62 -11.64 4.50
C PHE A 478 14.75 -12.04 3.55
N PHE A 479 15.70 -12.80 4.07
CA PHE A 479 16.65 -13.57 3.27
C PHE A 479 16.64 -15.04 3.72
N GLU A 480 17.21 -15.91 2.90
CA GLU A 480 17.23 -17.36 3.17
C GLU A 480 18.65 -17.90 3.14
N ILE A 481 19.04 -18.65 4.17
CA ILE A 481 20.33 -19.34 4.25
C ILE A 481 20.06 -20.79 4.66
N ASN A 482 20.50 -21.74 3.83
CA ASN A 482 20.34 -23.18 4.06
C ASN A 482 18.86 -23.60 4.28
N GLY A 483 17.91 -23.00 3.56
CA GLY A 483 16.50 -23.29 3.71
C GLY A 483 15.82 -22.66 4.93
N ILE A 484 16.56 -21.86 5.71
CA ILE A 484 16.04 -21.15 6.88
C ILE A 484 15.80 -19.68 6.50
N ARG A 485 14.57 -19.21 6.71
CA ARG A 485 14.19 -17.82 6.52
C ARG A 485 14.57 -16.97 7.73
N TYR A 486 15.17 -15.81 7.46
CA TYR A 486 15.49 -14.78 8.44
C TYR A 486 14.74 -13.50 8.05
N SER A 487 13.71 -13.15 8.82
CA SER A 487 12.91 -11.94 8.58
C SER A 487 13.56 -10.71 9.22
N HIS A 488 13.19 -9.53 8.71
CA HIS A 488 13.59 -8.24 9.26
C HIS A 488 13.02 -7.94 10.66
N ILE A 489 12.07 -8.72 11.17
CA ILE A 489 11.50 -8.54 12.51
C ILE A 489 12.41 -9.22 13.53
N ILE A 490 13.17 -8.40 14.26
CA ILE A 490 14.12 -8.79 15.30
C ILE A 490 13.42 -8.83 16.65
N ASP A 491 13.71 -9.84 17.48
CA ASP A 491 13.43 -9.80 18.92
C ASP A 491 14.51 -8.94 19.61
N PRO A 492 14.19 -7.72 20.10
CA PRO A 492 15.17 -6.79 20.65
C PRO A 492 15.93 -7.35 21.86
N ARG A 493 15.34 -8.32 22.57
CA ARG A 493 15.89 -8.91 23.79
C ARG A 493 16.99 -9.93 23.49
N THR A 494 16.98 -10.50 22.29
CA THR A 494 17.94 -11.53 21.86
C THR A 494 18.82 -11.06 20.72
N GLY A 495 18.39 -10.04 19.98
CA GLY A 495 19.06 -9.52 18.79
C GLY A 495 18.96 -10.44 17.59
N ASN A 496 18.08 -11.45 17.63
CA ASN A 496 17.87 -12.41 16.55
C ASN A 496 16.50 -12.22 15.90
N PRO A 497 16.34 -12.57 14.60
CA PRO A 497 15.03 -12.67 13.96
C PRO A 497 14.08 -13.57 14.73
N VAL A 498 12.83 -13.14 14.85
CA VAL A 498 11.75 -13.90 15.50
C VAL A 498 11.52 -15.22 14.76
N LYS A 499 11.25 -16.30 15.50
CA LYS A 499 10.93 -17.63 14.96
C LYS A 499 9.53 -18.05 15.37
N GLY A 500 8.86 -18.84 14.53
CA GLY A 500 7.58 -19.49 14.82
C GLY A 500 6.34 -18.65 14.51
N THR A 501 6.34 -17.35 14.81
CA THR A 501 5.30 -16.42 14.35
C THR A 501 5.54 -16.04 12.89
N ILE A 502 4.50 -16.05 12.07
CA ILE A 502 4.62 -15.87 10.60
C ILE A 502 3.80 -14.70 10.06
N ALA A 503 2.69 -14.36 10.72
CA ALA A 503 1.88 -13.18 10.44
C ALA A 503 1.13 -12.75 11.71
N VAL A 504 1.01 -11.45 11.90
CA VAL A 504 0.12 -10.84 12.91
C VAL A 504 -0.65 -9.72 12.26
N THR A 505 -1.98 -9.76 12.35
CA THR A 505 -2.86 -8.68 11.89
C THR A 505 -3.59 -8.12 13.10
N ILE A 506 -3.50 -6.82 13.31
CA ILE A 506 -4.17 -6.11 14.41
C ILE A 506 -5.30 -5.26 13.86
N ILE A 507 -6.39 -5.14 14.61
CA ILE A 507 -7.43 -4.12 14.43
C ILE A 507 -7.41 -3.26 15.68
N ALA A 508 -7.42 -1.93 15.54
CA ALA A 508 -7.51 -1.00 16.68
C ALA A 508 -8.07 0.36 16.23
N PRO A 509 -8.42 1.27 17.16
CA PRO A 509 -8.97 2.58 16.79
C PRO A 509 -7.98 3.55 16.11
N SER A 510 -6.67 3.27 16.12
CA SER A 510 -5.60 4.14 15.60
C SER A 510 -4.62 3.37 14.72
N GLY A 511 -4.11 4.05 13.68
CA GLY A 511 -3.02 3.58 12.83
C GLY A 511 -1.75 3.31 13.62
N THR A 512 -1.39 4.21 14.53
CA THR A 512 -0.23 4.08 15.43
C THR A 512 -0.31 2.81 16.26
N ASP A 513 -1.48 2.55 16.86
CA ASP A 513 -1.72 1.36 17.67
C ASP A 513 -1.49 0.09 16.85
N VAL A 514 -2.07 0.00 15.64
CA VAL A 514 -1.98 -1.23 14.84
C VAL A 514 -0.55 -1.51 14.34
N ASP A 515 0.23 -0.51 13.94
CA ASP A 515 1.63 -0.69 13.45
C ASP A 515 2.54 -1.17 14.60
N ALA A 516 2.43 -0.53 15.78
CA ALA A 516 3.24 -0.87 16.94
C ALA A 516 2.84 -2.22 17.56
N LEU A 517 1.53 -2.48 17.70
CA LEU A 517 1.01 -3.73 18.27
C LEU A 517 1.26 -4.91 17.34
N SER A 518 1.16 -4.76 16.02
CA SER A 518 1.41 -5.88 15.10
C SER A 518 2.82 -6.41 15.26
N THR A 519 3.80 -5.52 15.42
CA THR A 519 5.20 -5.89 15.68
C THR A 519 5.41 -6.42 17.10
N SER A 520 4.84 -5.76 18.12
CA SER A 520 4.91 -6.20 19.52
C SER A 520 4.43 -7.64 19.69
N VAL A 521 3.24 -7.92 19.15
CA VAL A 521 2.60 -9.23 19.23
C VAL A 521 3.32 -10.26 18.36
N PHE A 522 3.89 -9.84 17.22
CA PHE A 522 4.71 -10.73 16.38
C PHE A 522 5.89 -11.31 17.16
N VAL A 523 6.60 -10.44 17.88
CA VAL A 523 7.76 -10.80 18.72
C VAL A 523 7.35 -11.61 19.95
N LEU A 524 6.20 -11.32 20.56
CA LEU A 524 5.71 -12.02 21.74
C LEU A 524 5.10 -13.40 21.46
N GLY A 525 4.56 -13.60 20.24
CA GLY A 525 3.79 -14.79 19.89
C GLY A 525 2.43 -14.85 20.61
N PRO A 526 1.64 -15.91 20.39
CA PRO A 526 0.24 -15.95 20.82
C PRO A 526 0.06 -15.98 22.35
N GLU A 527 0.94 -16.64 23.10
CA GLU A 527 0.78 -16.80 24.56
C GLU A 527 0.85 -15.45 25.30
N LYS A 528 1.85 -14.63 24.99
CA LYS A 528 2.04 -13.31 25.61
C LYS A 528 1.36 -12.19 24.83
N GLY A 529 1.24 -12.33 23.51
CA GLY A 529 0.70 -11.31 22.62
C GLY A 529 -0.73 -10.92 22.94
N PHE A 530 -1.62 -11.88 23.21
CA PHE A 530 -2.99 -11.57 23.63
C PHE A 530 -3.05 -10.86 25.00
N GLY A 531 -2.03 -10.99 25.84
CA GLY A 531 -1.89 -10.20 27.07
C GLY A 531 -1.79 -8.72 26.77
N VAL A 532 -0.88 -8.33 25.86
CA VAL A 532 -0.71 -6.94 25.43
C VAL A 532 -1.97 -6.40 24.75
N ILE A 533 -2.63 -7.21 23.93
CA ILE A 533 -3.86 -6.78 23.23
C ILE A 533 -4.98 -6.39 24.19
N ARG A 534 -5.07 -7.03 25.36
CA ARG A 534 -6.12 -6.71 26.37
C ARG A 534 -5.92 -5.38 27.06
N GLU A 535 -4.69 -4.90 27.12
CA GLU A 535 -4.36 -3.62 27.74
C GLU A 535 -4.69 -2.42 26.83
N VAL A 536 -4.99 -2.67 25.54
CA VAL A 536 -5.34 -1.63 24.57
C VAL A 536 -6.83 -1.72 24.22
N PRO A 537 -7.68 -0.78 24.68
CA PRO A 537 -9.10 -0.79 24.41
C PRO A 537 -9.42 -0.79 22.91
N GLY A 538 -10.26 -1.73 22.48
CA GLY A 538 -10.67 -1.87 21.08
C GLY A 538 -9.64 -2.59 20.19
N ALA A 539 -8.51 -3.03 20.74
CA ALA A 539 -7.55 -3.84 20.01
C ALA A 539 -8.01 -5.30 19.89
N GLU A 540 -7.89 -5.85 18.69
CA GLU A 540 -8.20 -7.23 18.36
C GLU A 540 -7.06 -7.79 17.51
N ALA A 541 -6.79 -9.10 17.61
CA ALA A 541 -5.63 -9.69 16.99
C ALA A 541 -5.91 -11.02 16.30
N PHE A 542 -5.21 -11.19 15.19
CA PHE A 542 -4.98 -12.43 14.48
C PHE A 542 -3.48 -12.74 14.55
N ILE A 543 -3.13 -13.96 14.94
CA ILE A 543 -1.74 -14.41 15.10
C ILE A 543 -1.60 -15.75 14.40
N ALA A 544 -0.88 -15.77 13.28
CA ALA A 544 -0.51 -16.99 12.57
C ALA A 544 0.88 -17.45 13.01
N CYS A 545 0.99 -18.74 13.32
CA CYS A 545 2.23 -19.42 13.64
C CYS A 545 2.42 -20.64 12.75
N GLU A 546 3.68 -21.05 12.57
CA GLU A 546 4.02 -22.31 11.92
C GLU A 546 4.39 -23.35 12.99
N LYS A 547 3.65 -24.46 13.03
CA LYS A 547 3.85 -25.58 13.95
C LYS A 547 3.84 -26.88 13.15
N GLU A 548 4.97 -27.60 13.15
CA GLU A 548 5.13 -28.89 12.47
C GLU A 548 4.74 -28.86 10.97
N GLY A 549 5.09 -27.77 10.27
CA GLY A 549 4.77 -27.58 8.84
C GLY A 549 3.30 -27.27 8.55
N LYS A 550 2.50 -26.99 9.60
CA LYS A 550 1.12 -26.51 9.51
C LYS A 550 1.02 -25.09 10.01
N ILE A 551 0.06 -24.35 9.46
CA ILE A 551 -0.25 -23.01 9.92
C ILE A 551 -1.30 -23.14 11.03
N VAL A 552 -1.06 -22.52 12.17
CA VAL A 552 -2.01 -22.45 13.28
C VAL A 552 -2.28 -20.99 13.56
N ILE A 553 -3.56 -20.61 13.48
CA ILE A 553 -4.03 -19.24 13.62
C ILE A 553 -4.81 -19.12 14.92
N TYR A 554 -4.44 -18.14 15.73
CA TYR A 554 -5.18 -17.73 16.92
C TYR A 554 -5.81 -16.37 16.64
N VAL A 555 -7.10 -16.22 16.94
CA VAL A 555 -7.82 -14.95 16.79
C VAL A 555 -8.52 -14.59 18.10
N SER A 556 -8.55 -13.31 18.43
CA SER A 556 -9.43 -12.81 19.48
C SER A 556 -10.90 -12.85 19.03
N GLN A 557 -11.82 -12.85 19.99
CA GLN A 557 -13.24 -12.98 19.69
C GLN A 557 -13.79 -11.82 18.85
N GLY A 558 -13.32 -10.58 19.06
CA GLY A 558 -13.76 -9.45 18.24
C GLY A 558 -13.16 -9.48 16.83
N PHE A 559 -11.95 -10.01 16.66
CA PHE A 559 -11.38 -10.25 15.34
C PHE A 559 -12.23 -11.25 14.54
N ASP A 560 -12.55 -12.41 15.13
CA ASP A 560 -13.34 -13.47 14.45
C ASP A 560 -14.72 -12.96 14.00
N LYS A 561 -15.37 -12.10 14.81
CA LYS A 561 -16.66 -11.47 14.45
C LYS A 561 -16.58 -10.52 13.24
N LYS A 562 -15.42 -9.93 12.99
CA LYS A 562 -15.20 -8.97 11.89
C LYS A 562 -14.57 -9.62 10.65
N PHE A 563 -14.20 -10.89 10.75
CA PHE A 563 -13.42 -11.57 9.72
C PHE A 563 -14.23 -12.65 9.00
N THR A 564 -14.42 -12.48 7.70
CA THR A 564 -15.02 -13.50 6.84
C THR A 564 -13.92 -14.30 6.15
N LYS A 565 -13.84 -15.60 6.49
CA LYS A 565 -12.90 -16.55 5.87
C LYS A 565 -13.31 -16.82 4.41
N VAL A 566 -12.32 -16.91 3.52
CA VAL A 566 -12.56 -17.44 2.16
C VAL A 566 -12.55 -18.96 2.24
N GLU A 567 -13.64 -19.61 1.81
CA GLU A 567 -13.68 -21.08 1.72
C GLU A 567 -12.82 -21.55 0.54
N ASN A 568 -11.58 -21.96 0.83
CA ASN A 568 -10.77 -22.67 -0.15
C ASN A 568 -11.22 -24.14 -0.19
N GLU A 569 -12.00 -24.51 -1.21
CA GLU A 569 -12.39 -25.90 -1.48
C GLU A 569 -11.14 -26.81 -1.53
N GLY A 570 -10.91 -27.56 -0.44
CA GLY A 570 -10.05 -28.76 -0.47
C GLY A 570 -8.54 -28.56 -0.30
N LYS A 571 -8.04 -27.36 0.00
CA LYS A 571 -6.63 -27.18 0.44
C LYS A 571 -6.58 -26.19 1.59
N THR A 572 -6.11 -26.63 2.76
CA THR A 572 -5.14 -25.89 3.59
C THR A 572 -4.90 -26.61 4.91
N GLY A 573 -3.62 -26.86 5.23
CA GLY A 573 -3.16 -27.29 6.54
C GLY A 573 -3.20 -26.15 7.56
N ILE A 574 -4.31 -25.42 7.64
CA ILE A 574 -4.53 -24.29 8.55
C ILE A 574 -5.50 -24.72 9.65
N THR A 575 -5.10 -24.54 10.91
CA THR A 575 -5.97 -24.74 12.08
C THR A 575 -6.31 -23.40 12.69
N TRP A 576 -7.58 -23.15 13.00
CA TRP A 576 -8.05 -21.90 13.61
C TRP A 576 -8.47 -22.12 15.06
N HIS A 577 -8.04 -21.21 15.94
CA HIS A 577 -8.42 -21.18 17.35
C HIS A 577 -8.96 -19.78 17.69
N VAL A 578 -10.18 -19.72 18.19
CA VAL A 578 -10.72 -18.49 18.78
C VAL A 578 -10.36 -18.49 20.26
N VAL A 579 -9.58 -17.50 20.69
CA VAL A 579 -9.18 -17.33 22.08
C VAL A 579 -10.34 -16.67 22.82
N SER A 580 -10.97 -17.41 23.74
CA SER A 580 -12.07 -16.88 24.55
C SER A 580 -11.56 -15.86 25.57
N ALA A 581 -12.39 -14.87 25.90
CA ALA A 581 -12.08 -13.90 26.95
C ALA A 581 -11.83 -14.55 28.32
N ASP A 582 -12.36 -15.76 28.57
CA ASP A 582 -12.33 -16.43 29.88
C ASP A 582 -11.30 -17.57 30.02
N GLN A 583 -10.61 -17.95 28.94
CA GLN A 583 -9.45 -18.86 29.00
C GLN A 583 -8.18 -18.00 28.99
N GLN A 584 -7.85 -17.45 30.16
CA GLN A 584 -6.72 -16.56 30.40
C GLN A 584 -5.92 -17.01 31.61
#